data_AF-A0A158Q6D5-F1
#
_entry.id   AF-A0A158Q6D5-F1
#
_cell.length_a   1.000
_cell.length_b   1.000
_cell.length_c   1.000
_cell.angle_alpha   90.00
_cell.angle_beta   90.00
_cell.angle_gamma   90.00
#
_symmetry.space_group_name_H-M   'P 1'
#
loop_
_entity.id
_entity.type
_entity.pdbx_description
1 polymer ?
#
loop_
_entity_poly.entity_id
_entity_poly.type
_entity_poly.pdbx_seq_one_letter_code
_entity_poly.pdbx_strand_id
1 'polypeptide(L)'
;LPTIYHIFAQRVSVEYRSTIFSYLAASGSIGQTFAAIICPHLTWEVSFYLFGAIGLYWCVLWIKYSSDLPKSLSVQLLCQKTKNPLRSWDRFIFSSPLLAIYFAHFCMNWTTYVIMHWLPTYLRATLRTDSIGVSLAALPYLANSIFSIGSSIFFINWLISLSMGILAFNSAGHLSNHVDVAPNYAGITFAISNTIATLPGLTVGPFTAKLVIDSSGRWWPAFILAGVLNFVGAIVYVNYASVKKVV
;
A
#
# COMPACT_ATOMS: atom_id res chain seq x y z
N LEU A 1 -5.50 -3.42 9.78
CA LEU A 1 -6.02 -2.64 8.62
C LEU A 1 -7.52 -2.86 8.34
N PRO A 2 -8.06 -4.09 8.17
CA PRO A 2 -9.46 -4.29 7.75
C PRO A 2 -10.50 -3.55 8.61
N THR A 3 -10.25 -3.45 9.92
CA THR A 3 -11.10 -2.71 10.87
C THR A 3 -11.17 -1.22 10.55
N ILE A 4 -10.06 -0.59 10.13
CA ILE A 4 -10.01 0.84 9.77
C ILE A 4 -10.92 1.10 8.57
N TYR A 5 -10.92 0.21 7.57
CA TYR A 5 -11.82 0.30 6.42
C TYR A 5 -13.28 0.23 6.84
N HIS A 6 -13.61 -0.66 7.78
CA HIS A 6 -14.96 -0.75 8.32
C HIS A 6 -15.38 0.53 9.03
N ILE A 7 -14.49 1.10 9.85
CA ILE A 7 -14.72 2.36 10.57
C ILE A 7 -14.90 3.53 9.59
N PHE A 8 -14.02 3.67 8.59
CA PHE A 8 -14.10 4.74 7.60
C PHE A 8 -15.35 4.62 6.73
N ALA A 9 -15.75 3.41 6.34
CA ALA A 9 -16.98 3.20 5.59
C ALA A 9 -18.23 3.73 6.33
N GLN A 10 -18.23 3.67 7.66
CA GLN A 10 -19.37 4.06 8.50
C GLN A 10 -19.32 5.50 9.01
N ARG A 11 -18.12 6.04 9.25
CA ARG A 11 -17.94 7.35 9.88
C ARG A 11 -17.58 8.48 8.93
N VAL A 12 -17.02 8.15 7.77
CA VAL A 12 -16.51 9.14 6.81
C VAL A 12 -17.51 9.30 5.68
N SER A 13 -17.99 10.53 5.48
CA SER A 13 -18.82 10.88 4.33
C SER A 13 -18.04 10.70 3.02
N VAL A 14 -18.76 10.42 1.94
CA VAL A 14 -18.16 10.01 0.66
C VAL A 14 -17.11 11.02 0.16
N GLU A 15 -17.37 12.31 0.36
CA GLU A 15 -16.51 13.42 -0.07
C GLU A 15 -15.10 13.41 0.55
N TYR A 16 -14.93 12.91 1.77
CA TYR A 16 -13.63 12.94 2.49
C TYR A 16 -12.90 11.59 2.52
N ARG A 17 -13.46 10.55 1.86
CA ARG A 17 -12.89 9.20 1.92
C ARG A 17 -11.48 9.15 1.36
N SER A 18 -11.29 9.64 0.14
CA SER A 18 -9.97 9.68 -0.52
C SER A 18 -8.94 10.47 0.30
N THR A 19 -9.34 11.60 0.88
CA THR A 19 -8.47 12.44 1.73
C THR A 19 -8.02 11.69 2.98
N ILE A 20 -8.93 11.04 3.70
CA ILE A 20 -8.59 10.31 4.93
C ILE A 20 -7.73 9.07 4.61
N PHE A 21 -8.01 8.37 3.51
CA PHE A 21 -7.14 7.29 3.04
C PHE A 21 -5.75 7.80 2.61
N SER A 22 -5.66 9.01 2.05
CA SER A 22 -4.38 9.65 1.74
C SER A 22 -3.60 9.96 3.02
N TYR A 23 -4.25 10.47 4.07
CA TYR A 23 -3.62 10.66 5.38
C TYR A 23 -3.19 9.34 6.02
N LEU A 24 -4.00 8.29 5.91
CA LEU A 24 -3.64 6.95 6.38
C LEU A 24 -2.37 6.45 5.66
N ALA A 25 -2.32 6.56 4.33
CA ALA A 25 -1.16 6.16 3.54
C ALA A 25 0.09 6.99 3.90
N ALA A 26 -0.04 8.31 3.97
CA ALA A 26 1.05 9.21 4.34
C ALA A 26 1.59 8.93 5.75
N SER A 27 0.73 8.59 6.71
CA SER A 27 1.14 8.25 8.08
C SER A 27 2.06 7.04 8.14
N GLY A 28 1.88 6.07 7.24
CA GLY A 28 2.77 4.92 7.07
C GLY A 28 4.17 5.34 6.62
N SER A 29 4.27 6.22 5.62
CA SER A 29 5.55 6.76 5.15
C SER A 29 6.26 7.61 6.21
N ILE A 30 5.51 8.39 6.99
CA ILE A 30 6.05 9.14 8.13
C ILE A 30 6.63 8.17 9.16
N GLY A 31 5.89 7.12 9.54
CA GLY A 31 6.37 6.10 10.48
C GLY A 31 7.66 5.42 9.99
N GLN A 32 7.73 5.05 8.71
CA GLN A 32 8.94 4.50 8.10
C GLN A 32 10.13 5.47 8.16
N THR A 33 9.88 6.77 7.93
CA THR A 33 10.90 7.82 8.02
C THR A 33 11.50 7.90 9.42
N PHE A 34 10.64 8.01 10.44
CA PHE A 34 11.09 8.08 11.82
C PHE A 34 11.84 6.81 12.24
N ALA A 35 11.35 5.63 11.83
CA ALA A 35 12.03 4.38 12.10
C ALA A 35 13.43 4.33 11.44
N ALA A 36 13.56 4.75 10.18
CA ALA A 36 14.84 4.75 9.47
C ALA A 36 15.87 5.69 10.11
N ILE A 37 15.43 6.81 10.72
CA ILE A 37 16.31 7.76 11.42
C ILE A 37 16.67 7.25 12.82
N ILE A 38 15.71 6.70 13.56
CA ILE A 38 15.88 6.38 14.99
C ILE A 38 16.53 5.01 15.20
N CYS A 39 16.09 3.98 14.48
CA CYS A 39 16.53 2.60 14.71
C CYS A 39 18.05 2.39 14.63
N PRO A 40 18.81 3.04 13.72
CA PRO A 40 20.28 2.89 13.68
C PRO A 40 21.01 3.37 14.94
N HIS A 41 20.37 4.22 15.75
CA HIS A 41 20.94 4.74 17.00
C HIS A 41 20.51 3.97 18.25
N LEU A 42 19.67 2.95 18.09
CA LEU A 42 19.13 2.13 19.18
C LEU A 42 19.60 0.69 19.02
N THR A 43 19.66 -0.05 20.13
CA THR A 43 19.73 -1.51 20.03
C THR A 43 18.39 -2.05 19.55
N TRP A 44 18.40 -3.28 19.03
CA TRP A 44 17.19 -3.88 18.47
C TRP A 44 16.11 -4.05 19.55
N GLU A 45 16.47 -4.42 20.78
CA GLU A 45 15.54 -4.57 21.92
C GLU A 45 14.85 -3.26 22.25
N VAL A 46 15.62 -2.16 22.35
CA VAL A 46 15.08 -0.83 22.64
C VAL A 46 14.15 -0.36 21.52
N SER A 47 14.45 -0.69 20.27
CA SER A 47 13.56 -0.42 19.14
C SER A 47 12.20 -1.11 19.31
N PHE A 48 12.20 -2.41 19.67
CA PHE A 48 10.95 -3.13 19.94
C PHE A 48 10.18 -2.56 21.14
N TYR A 49 10.86 -2.25 22.25
CA TYR A 49 10.22 -1.67 23.42
C TYR A 49 9.64 -0.27 23.14
N LEU A 50 10.36 0.57 22.39
CA LEU A 50 9.94 1.92 22.03
C LEU A 50 8.65 1.89 21.19
N PHE A 51 8.65 1.16 20.07
CA PHE A 51 7.47 1.08 19.20
C PHE A 51 6.32 0.31 19.87
N GLY A 52 6.62 -0.69 20.69
CA GLY A 52 5.63 -1.39 21.51
C GLY A 52 4.95 -0.46 22.51
N ALA A 53 5.71 0.36 23.23
CA ALA A 53 5.18 1.34 24.19
C ALA A 53 4.35 2.44 23.51
N ILE A 54 4.79 2.94 22.35
CA ILE A 54 4.01 3.90 21.53
C ILE A 54 2.67 3.27 21.10
N GLY A 55 2.69 2.00 20.68
CA GLY A 55 1.48 1.25 20.34
C GLY A 55 0.51 1.10 21.51
N LEU A 56 1.02 0.74 22.69
CA LEU A 56 0.20 0.63 23.92
C LEU A 56 -0.37 2.00 24.34
N TYR A 57 0.44 3.05 24.28
CA TYR A 57 -0.02 4.41 24.53
C TYR A 57 -1.14 4.83 23.57
N TRP A 58 -1.00 4.49 22.28
CA TRP A 58 -2.05 4.72 21.29
C TRP A 58 -3.35 3.95 21.60
N CYS A 59 -3.26 2.71 22.10
CA CYS A 59 -4.43 1.96 22.56
C CYS A 59 -5.15 2.68 23.72
N VAL A 60 -4.42 3.24 24.67
CA VAL A 60 -5.00 4.03 25.78
C VAL A 60 -5.72 5.26 25.24
N LEU A 61 -5.11 6.00 24.31
CA LEU A 61 -5.74 7.15 23.65
C LEU A 61 -7.01 6.72 22.90
N TRP A 62 -6.96 5.61 22.18
CA TRP A 62 -8.11 5.10 21.43
C TRP A 62 -9.26 4.74 22.36
N ILE A 63 -9.01 4.01 23.45
CA ILE A 63 -10.05 3.64 24.41
C ILE A 63 -10.67 4.90 25.05
N LYS A 64 -9.87 5.93 25.32
CA LYS A 64 -10.34 7.16 25.97
C LYS A 64 -11.11 8.09 25.03
N TYR A 65 -10.69 8.21 23.78
CA TYR A 65 -11.18 9.24 22.85
C TYR A 65 -12.01 8.70 21.68
N SER A 66 -12.05 7.38 21.46
CA SER A 66 -12.95 6.83 20.43
C SER A 66 -14.39 7.01 20.88
N SER A 67 -15.12 7.85 20.15
CA SER A 67 -16.56 7.95 20.30
C SER A 67 -17.21 6.68 19.76
N ASP A 68 -18.23 6.13 20.39
CA ASP A 68 -19.01 5.05 19.77
C ASP A 68 -19.82 5.58 18.58
N LEU A 69 -20.13 4.68 17.65
CA LEU A 69 -21.12 5.00 16.62
C LEU A 69 -22.48 5.20 17.31
N PRO A 70 -23.32 6.18 16.91
CA PRO A 70 -24.64 6.35 17.51
C PRO A 70 -25.39 5.01 17.57
N LYS A 71 -25.96 4.65 18.73
CA LYS A 71 -26.64 3.36 18.93
C LYS A 71 -27.73 3.09 17.88
N SER A 72 -28.39 4.14 17.40
CA SER A 72 -29.38 4.04 16.31
C SER A 72 -28.75 3.54 15.01
N LEU A 73 -27.60 4.11 14.63
CA LEU A 73 -26.88 3.72 13.42
C LEU A 73 -26.30 2.31 13.54
N SER A 74 -25.76 1.93 14.71
CA SER A 74 -25.23 0.57 14.91
C SER A 74 -26.33 -0.50 14.85
N VAL A 75 -27.50 -0.25 15.45
CA VAL A 75 -28.66 -1.14 15.34
C VAL A 75 -29.17 -1.21 13.91
N GLN A 76 -29.26 -0.07 13.20
CA GLN A 76 -29.68 -0.05 11.80
C GLN A 76 -28.74 -0.88 10.91
N LEU A 77 -27.42 -0.74 11.08
CA LEU A 77 -26.42 -1.50 10.33
C LEU A 77 -26.48 -3.00 10.66
N LEU A 78 -26.67 -3.35 11.93
CA LEU A 78 -26.85 -4.74 12.35
C LEU A 78 -28.12 -5.33 11.73
N CYS A 79 -29.25 -4.62 11.80
CA CYS A 79 -30.51 -5.01 11.17
C CYS A 79 -30.39 -5.13 9.66
N GLN A 80 -29.64 -4.24 8.99
CA GLN A 80 -29.41 -4.33 7.55
C GLN A 80 -28.62 -5.59 7.20
N LYS A 81 -27.56 -5.89 7.96
CA LYS A 81 -26.75 -7.11 7.78
C LYS A 81 -27.54 -8.40 8.05
N THR A 82 -28.46 -8.39 9.01
CA THR A 82 -29.28 -9.57 9.33
C THR A 82 -30.48 -9.75 8.41
N LYS A 83 -31.13 -8.66 7.97
CA LYS A 83 -32.29 -8.73 7.08
C LYS A 83 -31.91 -9.01 5.62
N ASN A 84 -30.81 -8.45 5.15
CA ASN A 84 -30.33 -8.61 3.77
C ASN A 84 -28.92 -9.22 3.76
N PRO A 85 -28.75 -10.50 4.16
CA PRO A 85 -27.46 -11.16 4.05
C PRO A 85 -27.05 -11.27 2.58
N LEU A 86 -25.73 -11.20 2.32
CA LEU A 86 -25.18 -11.49 1.00
C LEU A 86 -25.55 -12.91 0.57
N ARG A 87 -26.45 -13.01 -0.42
CA ARG A 87 -26.94 -14.29 -0.94
C ARG A 87 -25.97 -14.97 -1.90
N SER A 88 -25.13 -14.20 -2.60
CA SER A 88 -24.21 -14.68 -3.63
C SER A 88 -22.82 -14.05 -3.44
N TRP A 89 -22.02 -14.65 -2.56
CA TRP A 89 -20.66 -14.20 -2.26
C TRP A 89 -19.74 -14.25 -3.46
N ASP A 90 -19.92 -15.26 -4.32
CA ASP A 90 -19.24 -15.41 -5.60
C ASP A 90 -19.47 -14.17 -6.48
N ARG A 91 -20.72 -13.82 -6.77
CA ARG A 91 -21.05 -12.66 -7.62
C ARG A 91 -20.57 -11.34 -7.01
N PHE A 92 -20.61 -11.26 -5.69
CA PHE A 92 -20.10 -10.09 -4.96
C PHE A 92 -18.58 -9.97 -5.12
N ILE A 93 -17.81 -10.99 -4.74
CA ILE A 93 -16.34 -10.99 -4.78
C ILE A 93 -15.84 -10.83 -6.22
N PHE A 94 -16.48 -11.48 -7.18
CA PHE A 94 -16.13 -11.42 -8.60
C PHE A 94 -16.84 -10.29 -9.36
N SER A 95 -17.41 -9.30 -8.66
CA SER A 95 -17.99 -8.14 -9.31
C SER A 95 -16.92 -7.30 -10.01
N SER A 96 -17.26 -6.75 -11.18
CA SER A 96 -16.32 -5.99 -12.02
C SER A 96 -15.59 -4.85 -11.29
N PRO A 97 -16.27 -4.02 -10.45
CA PRO A 97 -15.58 -2.98 -9.69
C PRO A 97 -14.59 -3.54 -8.66
N LEU A 98 -14.93 -4.62 -7.96
CA LEU A 98 -14.03 -5.24 -6.98
C LEU A 98 -12.83 -5.89 -7.65
N LEU A 99 -13.03 -6.58 -8.78
CA LEU A 99 -11.94 -7.15 -9.57
C LEU A 99 -10.98 -6.08 -10.08
N ALA A 100 -11.49 -4.92 -10.52
CA ALA A 100 -10.66 -3.79 -10.92
C ALA A 100 -9.80 -3.25 -9.77
N ILE A 101 -10.37 -3.15 -8.56
CA ILE A 101 -9.64 -2.74 -7.36
C ILE A 101 -8.58 -3.78 -6.98
N TYR A 102 -8.93 -5.08 -6.99
CA TYR A 102 -8.00 -6.16 -6.66
C TYR A 102 -6.81 -6.19 -7.61
N PHE A 103 -7.07 -6.01 -8.90
CA PHE A 103 -6.03 -5.99 -9.92
C PHE A 103 -5.13 -4.75 -9.79
N ALA A 104 -5.70 -3.56 -9.53
CA ALA A 104 -4.92 -2.35 -9.28
C ALA A 104 -3.99 -2.50 -8.05
N HIS A 105 -4.51 -3.04 -6.94
CA HIS A 105 -3.71 -3.30 -5.73
C HIS A 105 -2.59 -4.32 -6.01
N PHE A 106 -2.87 -5.37 -6.79
CA PHE A 106 -1.87 -6.35 -7.21
C PHE A 106 -0.75 -5.70 -8.03
N CYS A 107 -1.08 -4.90 -9.06
CA CYS A 107 -0.11 -4.22 -9.92
C CYS A 107 0.76 -3.24 -9.14
N MET A 108 0.13 -2.50 -8.22
CA MET A 108 0.84 -1.58 -7.33
C MET A 108 1.80 -2.34 -6.41
N ASN A 109 1.35 -3.38 -5.71
CA ASN A 109 2.22 -4.13 -4.80
C ASN A 109 3.34 -4.87 -5.52
N TRP A 110 3.10 -5.38 -6.73
CA TRP A 110 4.17 -5.94 -7.56
C TRP A 110 5.32 -4.93 -7.71
N THR A 111 4.97 -3.71 -8.08
CA THR A 111 5.94 -2.63 -8.32
C THR A 111 6.61 -2.17 -7.03
N THR A 112 5.82 -2.01 -5.96
CA THR A 112 6.33 -1.71 -4.63
C THR A 112 7.33 -2.77 -4.16
N TYR A 113 7.10 -4.05 -4.43
CA TYR A 113 8.04 -5.10 -4.02
C TYR A 113 9.29 -5.16 -4.90
N VAL A 114 9.20 -4.94 -6.22
CA VAL A 114 10.39 -4.79 -7.08
C VAL A 114 11.26 -3.66 -6.55
N ILE A 115 10.67 -2.50 -6.23
CA ILE A 115 11.42 -1.35 -5.73
C ILE A 115 11.91 -1.63 -4.30
N MET A 116 11.05 -1.92 -3.34
CA MET A 116 11.45 -2.03 -1.93
C MET A 116 12.42 -3.18 -1.64
N HIS A 117 12.21 -4.36 -2.22
CA HIS A 117 12.99 -5.55 -1.85
C HIS A 117 14.20 -5.77 -2.75
N TRP A 118 14.13 -5.37 -4.02
CA TRP A 118 15.17 -5.68 -5.00
C TRP A 118 16.02 -4.48 -5.41
N LEU A 119 15.62 -3.26 -5.08
CA LEU A 119 16.45 -2.07 -5.29
C LEU A 119 17.81 -2.17 -4.57
N PRO A 120 17.92 -2.60 -3.30
CA PRO A 120 19.23 -2.75 -2.65
C PRO A 120 20.16 -3.67 -3.44
N THR A 121 19.63 -4.78 -3.95
CA THR A 121 20.36 -5.75 -4.78
C THR A 121 20.76 -5.14 -6.11
N TYR A 122 19.88 -4.39 -6.76
CA TYR A 122 20.19 -3.67 -8.00
C TYR A 122 21.33 -2.67 -7.82
N LEU A 123 21.25 -1.82 -6.79
CA LEU A 123 22.26 -0.80 -6.48
C LEU A 123 23.61 -1.45 -6.18
N ARG A 124 23.60 -2.55 -5.42
CA ARG A 124 24.83 -3.29 -5.08
C ARG A 124 25.43 -4.00 -6.30
N ALA A 125 24.62 -4.63 -7.14
CA ALA A 125 25.10 -5.41 -8.29
C ALA A 125 25.53 -4.51 -9.47
N THR A 126 24.80 -3.43 -9.73
CA THR A 126 24.99 -2.59 -10.93
C THR A 126 25.85 -1.37 -10.64
N LEU A 127 25.62 -0.68 -9.51
CA LEU A 127 26.30 0.57 -9.16
C LEU A 127 27.43 0.38 -8.14
N ARG A 128 27.58 -0.83 -7.58
CA ARG A 128 28.56 -1.16 -6.53
C ARG A 128 28.46 -0.21 -5.33
N THR A 129 27.26 0.31 -5.06
CA THR A 129 27.00 1.21 -3.93
C THR A 129 27.25 0.48 -2.60
N ASP A 130 27.85 1.19 -1.65
CA ASP A 130 28.10 0.70 -0.30
C ASP A 130 26.82 0.70 0.55
N SER A 131 26.87 0.08 1.72
CA SER A 131 25.71 -0.03 2.63
C SER A 131 25.13 1.34 3.01
N ILE A 132 25.95 2.39 3.07
CA ILE A 132 25.50 3.75 3.37
C ILE A 132 24.73 4.32 2.17
N GLY A 133 25.26 4.23 0.96
CA GLY A 133 24.53 4.70 -0.23
C GLY A 133 23.21 3.94 -0.48
N VAL A 134 23.12 2.67 -0.09
CA VAL A 134 21.85 1.91 -0.07
C VAL A 134 20.89 2.43 1.00
N SER A 135 21.37 2.70 2.22
CA SER A 135 20.55 3.29 3.28
C SER A 135 20.05 4.69 2.92
N LEU A 136 20.85 5.50 2.22
CA LEU A 136 20.42 6.79 1.67
C LEU A 136 19.33 6.61 0.62
N ALA A 137 19.43 5.60 -0.25
CA ALA A 137 18.36 5.26 -1.20
C ALA A 137 17.07 4.76 -0.51
N ALA A 138 17.18 4.20 0.71
CA ALA A 138 16.05 3.72 1.52
C ALA A 138 15.39 4.83 2.38
N LEU A 139 16.09 5.94 2.64
CA LEU A 139 15.48 7.11 3.26
C LEU A 139 14.32 7.62 2.37
N PRO A 140 13.28 8.23 2.97
CA PRO A 140 11.99 8.45 2.32
C PRO A 140 12.25 9.16 1.02
N TYR A 141 11.93 8.49 -0.09
CA TYR A 141 12.58 8.68 -1.38
C TYR A 141 12.63 10.16 -1.86
N LEU A 142 11.70 11.02 -1.44
CA LEU A 142 11.75 12.47 -1.68
C LEU A 142 12.94 13.21 -1.02
N ALA A 143 13.40 12.78 0.17
CA ALA A 143 14.40 13.48 0.96
C ALA A 143 15.83 13.33 0.41
N ASN A 144 16.17 12.21 -0.25
CA ASN A 144 17.53 11.98 -0.75
C ASN A 144 17.82 12.49 -2.15
N SER A 145 16.83 13.11 -2.78
CA SER A 145 16.96 13.74 -4.09
C SER A 145 17.88 14.98 -4.09
N ILE A 146 18.46 15.41 -2.95
CA ILE A 146 19.29 16.62 -2.88
C ILE A 146 20.78 16.34 -2.64
N PHE A 147 21.19 15.20 -2.05
CA PHE A 147 22.55 15.10 -1.47
C PHE A 147 23.45 13.91 -1.88
N SER A 148 23.12 13.10 -2.90
CA SER A 148 24.02 12.04 -3.35
C SER A 148 24.95 12.47 -4.50
N ILE A 149 26.27 12.36 -4.27
CA ILE A 149 27.35 12.75 -5.20
C ILE A 149 27.49 11.67 -6.29
N GLY A 150 26.90 11.90 -7.47
CA GLY A 150 27.08 11.10 -8.68
C GLY A 150 25.95 11.30 -9.68
N SER A 151 26.25 11.68 -10.93
CA SER A 151 25.23 12.05 -11.93
C SER A 151 24.20 10.95 -12.20
N SER A 152 24.64 9.70 -12.36
CA SER A 152 23.75 8.56 -12.63
C SER A 152 22.95 8.12 -11.40
N ILE A 153 23.57 8.14 -10.21
CA ILE A 153 22.92 7.73 -8.95
C ILE A 153 21.82 8.72 -8.57
N PHE A 154 22.05 10.02 -8.77
CA PHE A 154 21.04 11.06 -8.56
C PHE A 154 19.80 10.84 -9.42
N PHE A 155 19.98 10.65 -10.73
CA PHE A 155 18.87 10.45 -11.65
C PHE A 155 18.05 9.20 -11.32
N ILE A 156 18.72 8.09 -10.98
CA ILE A 156 18.06 6.84 -10.58
C ILE A 156 17.27 7.03 -9.28
N ASN A 157 17.86 7.65 -8.25
CA ASN A 157 17.16 7.93 -7.01
C ASN A 157 15.93 8.81 -7.28
N TRP A 158 16.08 9.92 -8.01
CA TRP A 158 14.96 10.78 -8.40
C TRP A 158 13.82 10.04 -9.10
N LEU A 159 14.14 9.18 -10.07
CA LEU A 159 13.15 8.37 -10.77
C LEU A 159 12.43 7.40 -9.85
N ILE A 160 13.15 6.74 -8.94
CA ILE A 160 12.56 5.84 -7.95
C ILE A 160 11.64 6.62 -7.00
N SER A 161 12.07 7.78 -6.53
CA SER A 161 11.30 8.66 -5.66
C SER A 161 10.02 9.15 -6.33
N LEU A 162 10.13 9.59 -7.57
CA LEU A 162 9.00 10.01 -8.37
C LEU A 162 8.02 8.84 -8.61
N SER A 163 8.54 7.67 -8.95
CA SER A 163 7.74 6.44 -9.12
C SER A 163 6.97 6.11 -7.84
N MET A 164 7.64 6.05 -6.69
CA MET A 164 7.00 5.77 -5.41
C MET A 164 5.97 6.85 -5.03
N GLY A 165 6.23 8.12 -5.33
CA GLY A 165 5.26 9.21 -5.15
C GLY A 165 4.02 9.03 -6.01
N ILE A 166 4.18 8.64 -7.28
CA ILE A 166 3.06 8.34 -8.18
C ILE A 166 2.27 7.10 -7.71
N LEU A 167 2.96 6.07 -7.22
CA LEU A 167 2.33 4.89 -6.61
C LEU A 167 1.50 5.24 -5.37
N ALA A 168 1.93 6.23 -4.58
CA ALA A 168 1.16 6.68 -3.42
C ALA A 168 -0.18 7.33 -3.82
N PHE A 169 -0.25 8.05 -4.95
CA PHE A 169 -1.51 8.54 -5.49
C PHE A 169 -2.42 7.39 -5.96
N ASN A 170 -1.84 6.34 -6.55
CA ASN A 170 -2.60 5.14 -6.91
C ASN A 170 -3.19 4.46 -5.66
N SER A 171 -2.42 4.38 -4.57
CA SER A 171 -2.88 3.87 -3.26
C SER A 171 -4.13 4.61 -2.79
N ALA A 172 -4.10 5.94 -2.76
CA ALA A 172 -5.23 6.73 -2.28
C ALA A 172 -6.54 6.43 -3.04
N GLY A 173 -6.47 6.25 -4.36
CA GLY A 173 -7.65 6.02 -5.20
C GLY A 173 -8.30 4.65 -5.03
N HIS A 174 -7.53 3.56 -5.16
CA HIS A 174 -8.13 2.22 -5.11
C HIS A 174 -8.47 1.78 -3.67
N LEU A 175 -7.71 2.24 -2.68
CA LEU A 175 -7.97 1.92 -1.27
C LEU A 175 -9.30 2.54 -0.81
N SER A 176 -9.59 3.81 -1.17
CA SER A 176 -10.89 4.40 -0.83
C SER A 176 -12.05 3.73 -1.56
N ASN A 177 -11.83 3.19 -2.76
CA ASN A 177 -12.91 2.63 -3.57
C ASN A 177 -13.59 1.40 -2.93
N HIS A 178 -12.88 0.65 -2.08
CA HIS A 178 -13.47 -0.45 -1.30
C HIS A 178 -14.66 0.00 -0.45
N VAL A 179 -14.55 1.16 0.21
CA VAL A 179 -15.59 1.67 1.10
C VAL A 179 -16.77 2.28 0.32
N ASP A 180 -16.56 2.65 -0.95
CA ASP A 180 -17.58 3.16 -1.87
C ASP A 180 -18.41 2.02 -2.46
N VAL A 181 -17.73 1.02 -3.03
CA VAL A 181 -18.35 -0.14 -3.69
C VAL A 181 -19.06 -1.06 -2.70
N ALA A 182 -18.49 -1.24 -1.51
CA ALA A 182 -18.94 -2.25 -0.55
C ALA A 182 -18.88 -1.76 0.91
N PRO A 183 -19.61 -0.70 1.30
CA PRO A 183 -19.49 -0.09 2.64
C PRO A 183 -19.71 -1.07 3.80
N ASN A 184 -20.66 -1.99 3.67
CA ASN A 184 -20.98 -2.97 4.72
C ASN A 184 -19.94 -4.09 4.85
N TYR A 185 -19.17 -4.33 3.79
CA TYR A 185 -18.21 -5.42 3.64
C TYR A 185 -16.80 -4.93 3.28
N ALA A 186 -16.53 -3.63 3.47
CA ALA A 186 -15.30 -2.99 3.02
C ALA A 186 -14.06 -3.66 3.60
N GLY A 187 -14.09 -3.99 4.89
CA GLY A 187 -13.02 -4.74 5.56
C GLY A 187 -12.76 -6.12 4.95
N ILE A 188 -13.80 -6.83 4.51
CA ILE A 188 -13.66 -8.14 3.85
C ILE A 188 -13.06 -7.96 2.46
N THR A 189 -13.58 -7.04 1.66
CA THR A 189 -13.07 -6.78 0.30
C THR A 189 -11.61 -6.32 0.33
N PHE A 190 -11.24 -5.48 1.31
CA PHE A 190 -9.85 -5.09 1.51
C PHE A 190 -8.98 -6.27 1.96
N ALA A 191 -9.47 -7.13 2.85
CA ALA A 191 -8.72 -8.32 3.27
C ALA A 191 -8.44 -9.27 2.09
N ILE A 192 -9.43 -9.52 1.23
CA ILE A 192 -9.26 -10.30 -0.01
C ILE A 192 -8.21 -9.64 -0.91
N SER A 193 -8.37 -8.34 -1.15
CA SER A 193 -7.45 -7.56 -1.97
C SER A 193 -6.02 -7.61 -1.43
N ASN A 194 -5.83 -7.47 -0.12
CA ASN A 194 -4.54 -7.51 0.54
C ASN A 194 -3.89 -8.90 0.42
N THR A 195 -4.66 -9.98 0.52
CA THR A 195 -4.16 -11.35 0.29
C THR A 195 -3.66 -11.52 -1.14
N ILE A 196 -4.47 -11.14 -2.14
CA ILE A 196 -4.08 -11.21 -3.56
C ILE A 196 -2.85 -10.36 -3.82
N ALA A 197 -2.83 -9.13 -3.29
CA ALA A 197 -1.74 -8.19 -3.49
C ALA A 197 -0.47 -8.53 -2.69
N THR A 198 -0.52 -9.51 -1.77
CA THR A 198 0.68 -10.03 -1.10
C THR A 198 1.34 -11.15 -1.91
N LEU A 199 0.62 -11.80 -2.84
CA LEU A 199 1.18 -12.87 -3.69
C LEU A 199 2.45 -12.45 -4.46
N PRO A 200 2.54 -11.23 -5.03
CA PRO A 200 3.76 -10.74 -5.62
C PRO A 200 4.97 -10.76 -4.67
N GLY A 201 4.78 -10.60 -3.35
CA GLY A 201 5.88 -10.67 -2.38
C GLY A 201 6.58 -12.04 -2.38
N LEU A 202 5.85 -13.11 -2.73
CA LEU A 202 6.40 -14.45 -2.88
C LEU A 202 6.98 -14.69 -4.28
N THR A 203 6.31 -14.22 -5.33
CA THR A 203 6.63 -14.59 -6.72
C THR A 203 7.58 -13.64 -7.42
N VAL A 204 7.58 -12.35 -7.07
CA VAL A 204 8.36 -11.31 -7.75
C VAL A 204 9.85 -11.55 -7.66
N GLY A 205 10.33 -12.14 -6.56
CA GLY A 205 11.74 -12.37 -6.33
C GLY A 205 12.36 -13.38 -7.30
N PRO A 206 11.92 -14.64 -7.29
CA PRO A 206 12.36 -15.64 -8.27
C PRO A 206 12.14 -15.18 -9.71
N PHE A 207 11.02 -14.49 -9.98
CA PHE A 207 10.72 -13.99 -11.32
C PHE A 207 11.70 -12.90 -11.78
N THR A 208 11.96 -11.91 -10.92
CA THR A 208 12.93 -10.83 -11.21
C THR A 208 14.33 -11.38 -11.37
N ALA A 209 14.76 -12.29 -10.49
CA ALA A 209 16.07 -12.92 -10.57
C ALA A 209 16.24 -13.67 -11.90
N LYS A 210 15.26 -14.49 -12.29
CA LYS A 210 15.27 -15.20 -13.58
C LYS A 210 15.34 -14.23 -14.75
N LEU A 211 14.50 -13.21 -14.75
CA LEU A 211 14.45 -12.21 -15.81
C LEU A 211 15.79 -11.47 -15.98
N VAL A 212 16.46 -11.16 -14.87
CA VAL A 212 17.79 -10.52 -14.87
C VAL A 212 18.86 -11.49 -15.40
N ILE A 213 18.83 -12.76 -14.99
CA ILE A 213 19.79 -13.79 -15.46
C ILE A 213 19.63 -14.02 -16.97
N ASP A 214 18.39 -14.27 -17.44
CA ASP A 214 18.07 -14.49 -18.85
C ASP A 214 18.44 -13.26 -19.71
N SER A 215 18.47 -12.08 -19.09
CA SER A 215 18.86 -10.81 -19.73
C SER A 215 20.33 -10.44 -19.51
N SER A 216 21.19 -11.42 -19.19
CA SER A 216 22.65 -11.22 -19.00
C SER A 216 22.99 -10.18 -17.93
N GLY A 217 22.26 -10.18 -16.81
CA GLY A 217 22.45 -9.27 -15.69
C GLY A 217 21.75 -7.92 -15.83
N ARG A 218 21.00 -7.69 -16.91
CA ARG A 218 20.29 -6.43 -17.15
C ARG A 218 18.98 -6.36 -16.36
N TRP A 219 18.78 -5.25 -15.63
CA TRP A 219 17.61 -5.04 -14.78
C TRP A 219 16.45 -4.32 -15.45
N TRP A 220 16.68 -3.64 -16.57
CA TRP A 220 15.64 -2.90 -17.29
C TRP A 220 14.38 -3.75 -17.59
N PRO A 221 14.44 -5.06 -17.90
CA PRO A 221 13.21 -5.81 -18.19
C PRO A 221 12.30 -5.94 -16.97
N ALA A 222 12.85 -6.01 -15.76
CA ALA A 222 12.06 -6.06 -14.53
C ALA A 222 11.31 -4.75 -14.30
N PHE A 223 11.97 -3.61 -14.57
CA PHE A 223 11.33 -2.29 -14.49
C PHE A 223 10.30 -2.07 -15.60
N ILE A 224 10.57 -2.53 -16.83
CA ILE A 224 9.60 -2.49 -17.93
C ILE A 224 8.37 -3.33 -17.59
N LEU A 225 8.55 -4.53 -17.06
CA LEU A 225 7.43 -5.36 -16.62
C LEU A 225 6.58 -4.66 -15.55
N ALA A 226 7.21 -4.07 -14.53
CA ALA A 226 6.49 -3.30 -13.52
C ALA A 226 5.73 -2.12 -14.14
N GLY A 227 6.34 -1.40 -15.09
CA GLY A 227 5.69 -0.33 -15.84
C GLY A 227 4.47 -0.80 -16.64
N VAL A 228 4.61 -1.90 -17.39
CA VAL A 228 3.52 -2.52 -18.17
C VAL A 228 2.39 -2.97 -17.25
N LEU A 229 2.71 -3.62 -16.12
CA LEU A 229 1.70 -4.06 -15.15
C LEU A 229 0.91 -2.89 -14.56
N ASN A 230 1.56 -1.78 -14.19
CA ASN A 230 0.82 -0.59 -13.73
C ASN A 230 0.00 0.05 -14.84
N PHE A 231 0.52 0.10 -16.06
CA PHE A 231 -0.20 0.69 -17.19
C PHE A 231 -1.48 -0.11 -17.51
N VAL A 232 -1.37 -1.44 -17.59
CA VAL A 232 -2.52 -2.33 -17.76
C VAL A 232 -3.46 -2.23 -16.56
N GLY A 233 -2.92 -2.19 -15.34
CA GLY A 233 -3.68 -1.97 -14.11
C GLY A 233 -4.49 -0.67 -14.15
N ALA A 234 -3.90 0.42 -14.62
CA ALA A 234 -4.58 1.71 -14.78
C ALA A 234 -5.69 1.64 -15.83
N ILE A 235 -5.45 1.00 -16.98
CA ILE A 235 -6.47 0.80 -18.02
C ILE A 235 -7.65 0.01 -17.44
N VAL A 236 -7.39 -1.12 -16.79
CA VAL A 236 -8.45 -1.95 -16.18
C VAL A 236 -9.21 -1.14 -15.14
N TYR A 237 -8.52 -0.39 -14.29
CA TYR A 237 -9.15 0.43 -13.26
C TYR A 237 -10.04 1.52 -13.87
N VAL A 238 -9.56 2.27 -14.86
CA VAL A 238 -10.35 3.33 -15.51
C VAL A 238 -11.62 2.79 -16.19
N ASN A 239 -11.57 1.58 -16.76
CA ASN A 239 -12.70 1.01 -17.49
C ASN A 239 -13.74 0.31 -16.58
N TYR A 240 -13.31 -0.26 -15.45
CA TYR A 240 -14.15 -1.15 -14.65
C TYR A 240 -14.37 -0.70 -13.20
N ALA A 241 -13.55 0.23 -12.68
CA ALA A 241 -13.81 0.80 -11.36
C ALA A 241 -15.11 1.62 -11.39
N SER A 242 -15.84 1.57 -10.28
CA SER A 242 -17.10 2.28 -10.10
C SER A 242 -17.26 2.63 -8.63
N VAL A 243 -17.96 3.72 -8.34
CA VAL A 243 -18.36 4.11 -6.97
C VAL A 243 -19.78 3.61 -6.63
N LYS A 244 -20.46 2.96 -7.59
CA LYS A 244 -21.80 2.40 -7.35
C LYS A 244 -21.67 1.20 -6.41
N LYS A 245 -22.53 1.19 -5.39
CA LYS A 245 -22.63 0.06 -4.46
C LYS A 245 -23.03 -1.19 -5.23
N VAL A 246 -22.27 -2.26 -5.05
CA VAL A 246 -22.59 -3.57 -5.65
C VAL A 246 -23.70 -4.27 -4.85
N VAL A 247 -23.80 -3.98 -3.54
CA VAL A 247 -24.84 -4.44 -2.60
C VAL A 247 -25.18 -3.35 -1.58
#